data_AF-A0A436QN28-F1
#
_entry.id   AF-A0A436QN28-F1
#
_cell.length_a   1.000
_cell.length_b   1.000
_cell.length_c   1.000
_cell.angle_alpha   90.00
_cell.angle_beta   90.00
_cell.angle_gamma   90.00
#
_symmetry.space_group_name_H-M   'P 1'
#
loop_
_entity.id
_entity.type
_entity.pdbx_description
1 polymer ?
#
loop_
_entity_poly.entity_id
_entity_poly.type
_entity_poly.pdbx_seq_one_letter_code
_entity_poly.pdbx_strand_id
1 'polypeptide(L)'
;MEPIWAVGLMTGTVLDGNIDVALIKTDGERIADTGTYTLAPYPQSIRALLEETLRQARAWNFEGAEPAIFREAEEALTRAQSAAVKDLVESQGMRMAEIGVVGFHGQTVLHRAPQPGR
;
A
#
# COMPACT_ATOMS: atom_id res chain seq x y z
N MET A 1 19.31 17.43 -3.84
CA MET A 1 19.42 16.46 -4.94
C MET A 1 18.55 16.99 -6.09
N GLU A 2 18.75 16.57 -7.34
CA GLU A 2 17.76 16.90 -8.39
C GLU A 2 16.42 16.22 -8.07
N PRO A 3 15.26 16.92 -8.16
CA PRO A 3 13.98 16.31 -7.83
C PRO A 3 13.61 15.16 -8.76
N ILE A 4 13.20 14.04 -8.18
CA ILE A 4 12.73 12.84 -8.89
C ILE A 4 11.23 12.66 -8.72
N TRP A 5 10.60 11.96 -9.66
CA TRP A 5 9.23 11.48 -9.47
C TRP A 5 9.21 10.27 -8.54
N ALA A 6 8.31 10.30 -7.57
CA ALA A 6 8.07 9.25 -6.61
C ALA A 6 6.57 8.92 -6.57
N VAL A 7 6.25 7.66 -6.31
CA VAL A 7 4.86 7.21 -6.13
C VAL A 7 4.64 6.85 -4.66
N GLY A 8 3.57 7.36 -4.05
CA GLY A 8 3.11 6.95 -2.73
C GLY A 8 1.94 5.96 -2.85
N LEU A 9 1.93 4.95 -1.99
CA LEU A 9 0.88 3.95 -1.83
C LEU A 9 0.37 3.91 -0.40
N MET A 10 -0.96 3.91 -0.25
CA MET A 10 -1.63 3.71 1.03
C MET A 10 -2.86 2.82 0.86
N THR A 11 -3.13 1.94 1.81
CA THR A 11 -4.45 1.32 1.98
C THR A 11 -4.87 1.46 3.44
N GLY A 12 -5.99 2.14 3.65
CA GLY A 12 -6.48 2.43 4.99
C GLY A 12 -6.96 1.19 5.73
N THR A 13 -6.87 1.21 7.06
CA THR A 13 -7.38 0.12 7.92
C THR A 13 -8.89 -0.06 7.85
N VAL A 14 -9.63 0.90 7.28
CA VAL A 14 -11.08 0.83 7.09
C VAL A 14 -11.47 -0.19 6.02
N LEU A 15 -10.51 -0.67 5.20
CA LEU A 15 -10.77 -1.52 4.03
C LEU A 15 -11.94 -0.97 3.20
N ASP A 16 -11.91 0.33 2.92
CA ASP A 16 -12.87 0.99 2.03
C ASP A 16 -12.87 0.40 0.61
N GLY A 17 -11.87 -0.44 0.34
CA GLY A 17 -11.73 -1.24 -0.84
C GLY A 17 -10.91 -0.54 -1.91
N ASN A 18 -10.21 0.55 -1.60
CA ASN A 18 -9.38 1.28 -2.53
C ASN A 18 -7.90 1.22 -2.17
N ILE A 19 -7.07 1.38 -3.18
CA ILE A 19 -5.64 1.65 -3.10
C ILE A 19 -5.47 3.12 -3.42
N ASP A 20 -4.95 3.88 -2.46
CA ASP A 20 -4.60 5.28 -2.67
C ASP A 20 -3.23 5.30 -3.35
N VAL A 21 -3.15 5.85 -4.55
CA VAL A 21 -1.90 5.99 -5.30
C VAL A 21 -1.72 7.44 -5.71
N ALA A 22 -0.54 8.03 -5.44
CA ALA A 22 -0.27 9.43 -5.76
C ALA A 22 1.15 9.64 -6.27
N LEU A 23 1.33 10.57 -7.20
CA LEU A 23 2.63 11.01 -7.70
C LEU A 23 3.07 12.32 -7.03
N ILE A 24 4.34 12.39 -6.65
CA ILE A 24 4.99 13.66 -6.25
C ILE A 24 6.36 13.76 -6.89
N LYS A 25 6.83 14.98 -7.14
CA LYS A 25 8.21 15.25 -7.51
C LYS A 25 8.93 15.88 -6.32
N THR A 26 10.01 15.26 -5.86
CA THR A 26 10.68 15.65 -4.61
C THR A 26 12.18 15.43 -4.67
N ASP A 27 12.94 16.27 -3.96
CA ASP A 27 14.37 16.05 -3.70
C ASP A 27 14.64 15.31 -2.38
N GLY A 28 13.57 14.90 -1.68
CA GLY A 28 13.60 14.22 -0.39
C GLY A 28 13.34 15.15 0.81
N GLU A 29 13.44 16.47 0.63
CA GLU A 29 13.17 17.47 1.68
C GLU A 29 12.01 18.40 1.32
N ARG A 30 11.89 18.76 0.03
CA ARG A 30 10.88 19.66 -0.51
C ARG A 30 10.13 19.01 -1.66
N ILE A 31 8.82 19.27 -1.71
CA ILE A 31 7.98 18.91 -2.85
C ILE A 31 8.17 19.99 -3.92
N ALA A 32 8.70 19.59 -5.07
CA ALA A 32 8.85 20.42 -6.25
C ALA A 32 7.57 20.46 -7.10
N ASP A 33 6.81 19.35 -7.11
CA ASP A 33 5.53 19.25 -7.83
C ASP A 33 4.63 18.16 -7.24
N THR A 34 3.31 18.30 -7.42
CA THR A 34 2.30 17.29 -7.08
C THR A 34 1.64 16.78 -8.35
N GLY A 35 1.81 15.49 -8.64
CA GLY A 35 1.17 14.84 -9.77
C GLY A 35 -0.26 14.39 -9.48
N THR A 36 -0.81 13.60 -10.38
CA THR A 36 -2.14 12.98 -10.23
C THR A 36 -2.15 11.97 -9.07
N TYR A 37 -3.33 11.80 -8.47
CA TYR A 37 -3.65 10.69 -7.59
C TYR A 37 -4.90 9.94 -8.08
N THR A 38 -5.05 8.68 -7.66
CA THR A 38 -6.26 7.89 -7.91
C THR A 38 -6.59 7.01 -6.70
N LEU A 39 -7.87 6.64 -6.61
CA LEU A 39 -8.38 5.62 -5.70
C LEU A 39 -8.68 4.38 -6.54
N ALA A 40 -7.72 3.47 -6.64
CA ALA A 40 -7.85 2.28 -7.47
C ALA A 40 -8.62 1.19 -6.70
N PRO A 41 -9.76 0.69 -7.19
CA PRO A 41 -10.54 -0.29 -6.44
C PRO A 41 -9.83 -1.64 -6.42
N TYR A 42 -9.73 -2.25 -5.24
CA TYR A 42 -9.38 -3.66 -5.13
C TYR A 42 -10.44 -4.54 -5.81
N PRO A 43 -10.05 -5.63 -6.48
CA PRO A 43 -10.94 -6.71 -6.83
C PRO A 43 -11.69 -7.24 -5.61
N GLN A 44 -12.96 -7.64 -5.79
CA GLN A 44 -13.79 -8.16 -4.69
C GLN A 44 -13.15 -9.37 -3.98
N SER A 45 -12.46 -10.23 -4.72
CA SER A 45 -11.73 -11.38 -4.16
C SER A 45 -10.61 -10.96 -3.20
N ILE A 46 -9.88 -9.89 -3.53
CA ILE A 46 -8.83 -9.36 -2.66
C ILE A 46 -9.44 -8.70 -1.43
N ARG A 47 -10.55 -7.95 -1.59
CA ARG A 47 -11.28 -7.39 -0.45
C ARG A 47 -11.70 -8.48 0.56
N ALA A 48 -12.32 -9.55 0.08
CA ALA A 48 -12.72 -10.68 0.92
C ALA A 48 -11.51 -11.38 1.58
N LEU A 49 -10.40 -11.53 0.86
CA LEU A 49 -9.15 -12.08 1.41
C LEU A 49 -8.60 -11.20 2.54
N LEU A 50 -8.59 -9.88 2.36
CA LEU A 50 -8.11 -8.94 3.37
C LEU A 50 -9.02 -8.91 4.61
N GLU A 51 -10.34 -8.92 4.43
CA GLU A 51 -11.31 -9.01 5.54
C GLU A 51 -11.06 -10.26 6.40
N GLU A 52 -10.91 -11.41 5.76
CA GLU A 52 -10.61 -12.68 6.43
C GLU A 52 -9.22 -12.65 7.10
N THR A 53 -8.24 -12.04 6.46
CA THR A 53 -6.89 -11.85 7.02
C THR A 53 -6.94 -11.03 8.31
N LEU A 54 -7.68 -9.92 8.32
CA LEU A 54 -7.86 -9.09 9.52
C LEU A 54 -8.59 -9.86 10.62
N ARG A 55 -9.58 -10.68 10.26
CA ARG A 55 -10.30 -11.52 11.23
C ARG A 55 -9.37 -12.54 11.88
N GLN A 56 -8.57 -13.26 11.10
CA GLN A 56 -7.61 -14.23 11.62
C GLN A 56 -6.50 -13.56 12.42
N ALA A 57 -6.01 -12.39 11.99
CA ALA A 57 -5.00 -11.65 12.71
C ALA A 57 -5.47 -11.23 14.11
N ARG A 58 -6.72 -10.74 14.23
CA ARG A 58 -7.32 -10.42 15.53
C ARG A 58 -7.44 -11.64 16.44
N ALA A 59 -7.78 -12.80 15.89
CA ALA A 59 -7.85 -14.05 16.65
C ALA A 59 -6.46 -14.56 17.06
N TRP A 60 -5.46 -14.43 16.18
CA TRP A 60 -4.08 -14.80 16.44
C TRP A 60 -3.45 -13.93 17.54
N ASN A 61 -3.65 -12.60 17.50
CA ASN A 61 -3.23 -11.67 18.55
C ASN A 61 -1.75 -11.80 19.00
N PHE A 62 -0.85 -12.16 18.08
CA PHE A 62 0.56 -12.46 18.33
C PHE A 62 0.82 -13.71 19.21
N GLU A 63 -0.12 -14.65 19.25
CA GLU A 63 -0.02 -15.89 20.03
C GLU A 63 -0.05 -17.12 19.12
N GLY A 64 0.95 -18.00 19.26
CA GLY A 64 1.07 -19.20 18.44
C GLY A 64 1.63 -18.95 17.04
N ALA A 65 1.45 -19.92 16.15
CA ALA A 65 1.96 -19.85 14.79
C ALA A 65 1.24 -18.79 13.95
N GLU A 66 1.98 -18.11 13.07
CA GLU A 66 1.43 -17.11 12.17
C GLU A 66 0.37 -17.74 11.23
N PRO A 67 -0.80 -17.11 11.05
CA PRO A 67 -1.84 -17.60 10.16
C PRO A 67 -1.35 -17.70 8.70
N ALA A 68 -1.54 -18.86 8.07
CA ALA A 68 -1.10 -19.11 6.69
C ALA A 68 -1.65 -18.10 5.67
N ILE A 69 -2.82 -17.52 5.95
CA ILE A 69 -3.47 -16.51 5.10
C ILE A 69 -2.65 -15.23 4.95
N PHE A 70 -1.74 -14.92 5.88
CA PHE A 70 -0.92 -13.70 5.82
C PHE A 70 -0.08 -13.66 4.55
N ARG A 71 0.54 -14.79 4.20
CA ARG A 71 1.31 -14.92 2.96
C ARG A 71 0.43 -14.73 1.71
N GLU A 72 -0.76 -15.33 1.69
CA GLU A 72 -1.68 -15.20 0.57
C GLU A 72 -2.12 -13.74 0.38
N ALA A 73 -2.43 -13.06 1.48
CA ALA A 73 -2.81 -11.65 1.49
C ALA A 73 -1.66 -10.72 1.08
N GLU A 74 -0.46 -10.94 1.61
CA GLU A 74 0.74 -10.17 1.27
C GLU A 74 1.00 -10.22 -0.23
N GLU A 75 0.99 -11.42 -0.82
CA GLU A 75 1.25 -11.57 -2.24
C GLU A 75 0.15 -10.94 -3.12
N ALA A 76 -1.12 -11.15 -2.77
CA ALA A 76 -2.25 -10.60 -3.52
C ALA A 76 -2.27 -9.07 -3.46
N LEU A 77 -2.06 -8.50 -2.27
CA LEU A 77 -1.97 -7.06 -2.03
C LEU A 77 -0.81 -6.44 -2.81
N THR A 78 0.38 -7.02 -2.71
CA THR A 78 1.58 -6.51 -3.39
C THR A 78 1.38 -6.46 -4.91
N ARG A 79 0.77 -7.51 -5.50
CA ARG A 79 0.45 -7.53 -6.93
C ARG A 79 -0.57 -6.47 -7.33
N ALA A 80 -1.64 -6.31 -6.55
CA ALA A 80 -2.68 -5.32 -6.82
C ALA A 80 -2.16 -3.88 -6.72
N GLN A 81 -1.37 -3.57 -5.69
CA GLN A 81 -0.78 -2.24 -5.54
C GLN A 81 0.29 -1.95 -6.60
N SER A 82 1.10 -2.94 -6.97
CA SER A 82 2.06 -2.80 -8.06
C SER A 82 1.37 -2.49 -9.40
N ALA A 83 0.22 -3.13 -9.67
CA ALA A 83 -0.59 -2.82 -10.85
C ALA A 83 -1.14 -1.38 -10.78
N ALA A 84 -1.67 -0.96 -9.63
CA ALA A 84 -2.21 0.39 -9.46
C ALA A 84 -1.14 1.48 -9.64
N VAL A 85 0.10 1.25 -9.20
CA VAL A 85 1.25 2.13 -9.48
C VAL A 85 1.49 2.22 -10.99
N LYS A 86 1.62 1.07 -11.66
CA LYS A 86 1.90 1.03 -13.10
C LYS A 86 0.82 1.76 -13.89
N ASP A 87 -0.45 1.51 -13.57
CA ASP A 87 -1.59 2.11 -14.25
C ASP A 87 -1.63 3.62 -14.05
N LEU A 88 -1.39 4.13 -12.84
CA LEU A 88 -1.30 5.58 -12.59
C LEU A 88 -0.17 6.21 -13.41
N VAL A 89 1.03 5.64 -13.36
CA VAL A 89 2.22 6.18 -14.05
C VAL A 89 2.01 6.22 -15.57
N GLU A 90 1.53 5.12 -16.15
CA GLU A 90 1.26 5.04 -17.58
C GLU A 90 0.10 5.95 -18.01
N SER A 91 -0.90 6.17 -17.15
CA SER A 91 -1.99 7.13 -17.42
C SER A 91 -1.53 8.57 -17.57
N GLN A 92 -0.38 8.92 -16.97
CA GLN A 92 0.26 10.23 -17.09
C GLN A 92 1.25 10.31 -18.26
N GLY A 93 1.34 9.27 -19.10
CA GLY A 93 2.27 9.20 -20.22
C GLY A 93 3.74 9.01 -19.79
N MET A 94 3.98 8.66 -18.53
CA MET A 94 5.31 8.39 -17.99
C MET A 94 5.64 6.90 -18.10
N ARG A 95 6.93 6.57 -18.13
CA ARG A 95 7.40 5.18 -17.99
C ARG A 95 7.76 4.89 -16.54
N MET A 96 7.60 3.64 -16.13
CA MET A 96 8.05 3.19 -14.81
C MET A 96 9.53 3.47 -14.53
N ALA A 97 10.39 3.51 -15.56
CA ALA A 97 11.81 3.83 -15.41
C ALA A 97 12.08 5.30 -15.01
N GLU A 98 11.07 6.17 -15.07
CA GLU A 98 11.16 7.59 -14.67
C GLU A 98 10.75 7.81 -13.20
N ILE A 99 10.22 6.77 -12.54
CA ILE A 99 9.90 6.77 -11.12
C ILE A 99 11.14 6.30 -10.35
N GLY A 100 11.70 7.18 -9.53
CA GLY A 100 12.92 6.86 -8.77
C GLY A 100 12.66 6.00 -7.54
N VAL A 101 11.47 6.10 -6.94
CA VAL A 101 11.10 5.35 -5.74
C VAL A 101 9.58 5.19 -5.58
N VAL A 102 9.18 4.10 -4.94
CA VAL A 102 7.81 3.87 -4.47
C VAL A 102 7.80 3.82 -2.94
N GLY A 103 7.04 4.71 -2.31
CA GLY A 103 6.74 4.66 -0.89
C GLY A 103 5.54 3.75 -0.66
N PHE A 104 5.76 2.58 -0.05
CA PHE A 104 4.75 1.54 0.10
C PHE A 104 4.42 1.31 1.57
N HIS A 105 3.27 1.83 2.02
CA HIS A 105 2.80 1.59 3.39
C HIS A 105 2.40 0.12 3.62
N GLY A 106 1.81 -0.52 2.61
CA GLY A 106 1.18 -1.83 2.76
C GLY A 106 -0.21 -1.74 3.37
N GLN A 107 -0.65 -2.88 3.90
CA GLN A 107 -1.88 -3.01 4.67
C GLN A 107 -1.52 -3.37 6.10
N THR A 108 -1.93 -2.53 7.05
CA THR A 108 -1.85 -2.91 8.46
C THR A 108 -2.81 -4.07 8.70
N VAL A 109 -2.24 -5.22 9.09
CA VAL A 109 -2.99 -6.44 9.43
C VAL A 109 -3.33 -6.46 10.92
N LEU A 110 -2.35 -6.23 11.78
CA LEU A 110 -2.52 -6.07 13.22
C LEU A 110 -1.47 -5.10 13.75
N HIS A 111 -1.90 -4.16 14.59
CA HIS A 111 -1.01 -3.22 15.25
C HIS A 111 -1.32 -3.18 16.74
N ARG A 112 -0.27 -3.25 17.57
CA ARG A 112 -0.34 -3.02 19.01
C ARG A 112 0.55 -1.82 19.32
N ALA A 113 -0.07 -0.71 19.70
CA ALA A 113 0.68 0.49 20.06
C ALA A 113 1.58 0.18 21.28
N PRO A 114 2.80 0.78 21.33
CA PRO A 114 3.66 0.64 22.50
C PRO A 114 2.96 1.17 23.74
N GLN A 115 3.16 0.48 24.87
CA GLN A 115 2.67 0.91 26.18
C GLN A 115 3.83 1.47 26.99
N PRO A 116 3.65 2.55 27.78
CA PRO A 116 4.73 3.05 28.61
C PRO A 116 5.29 1.95 29.52
N GLY A 117 6.59 1.66 29.39
CA GLY A 117 7.30 0.67 30.21
C GLY A 117 7.26 -0.78 29.71
N ARG A 118 6.80 -1.05 28.48
CA ARG A 118 6.83 -2.39 27.87
C ARG A 118 7.22 -2.36 26.40
#